data_AF-A0A1U7GHH0-F1
#
_entry.id   AF-A0A1U7GHH0-F1
#
_cell.length_a   1.000
_cell.length_b   1.000
_cell.length_c   1.000
_cell.angle_alpha   90.00
_cell.angle_beta   90.00
_cell.angle_gamma   90.00
#
_symmetry.space_group_name_H-M   'P 1'
#
loop_
_entity.id
_entity.type
_entity.pdbx_description
1 polymer ?
#
loop_
_entity_poly.entity_id
_entity_poly.type
_entity_poly.pdbx_seq_one_letter_code
_entity_poly.pdbx_strand_id
1 'polypeptide(L)'
;MAVICATIGRGRHSSLIEEWKAAATAGADLVELRIDCLRREPDLKRILKDRFTPLVFTIRRGADGGMWRGDEEKRRAILREAIALGVDYVDLEDDVAGEIRRFGKTKRIVSHHNLKKTPDDLDEVVARCNEKDPDVVKVAAMAGSIADASRILKLGQGSKFPTITIAMGELGRFTRALNAKYGAPFSYAGFNPERVFAAGMPLLSELKKDYLYDQIDADTEVYGVIGDPIGHSLSPAIHNAAFRSLGLNKVLVPFQVPKGGLEGFFRDLAWIGIKGCSVTIPHKEDLIPLLQHKENAVERVGSCNTVAIDAEGVRTGYNTDYRAAMDSLEAVMGRSDDPDAPSPVIDKQVLILGAGGVARSIAFGLARRGAAVTIVNRHEERAAQLAEEVGCRSANWGARATILADVIVNCTPVGMHPNVDDTPLPPAAFQRSGTVVFDTIYHPENTMMLKLARERGCTTLTGVDMFLRQAALQFKIYTGQDAPVEVMRAALKRKLGPLKDE
;
A
#
# COMPACT_ATOMS: atom_id res chain seq x y z
N MET A 1 -12.31 5.00 19.03
CA MET A 1 -11.67 3.99 18.15
C MET A 1 -12.37 4.03 16.82
N ALA A 2 -11.63 4.05 15.72
CA ALA A 2 -12.22 4.10 14.39
C ALA A 2 -12.91 2.77 14.06
N VAL A 3 -13.98 2.81 13.27
CA VAL A 3 -14.87 1.66 12.99
C VAL A 3 -14.72 1.23 11.54
N ILE A 4 -14.75 -0.07 11.26
CA ILE A 4 -14.67 -0.60 9.89
C ILE A 4 -16.02 -1.18 9.46
N CYS A 5 -16.53 -0.66 8.34
CA CYS A 5 -17.77 -1.09 7.70
C CYS A 5 -17.49 -2.05 6.56
N ALA A 6 -17.78 -3.34 6.73
CA ALA A 6 -17.64 -4.31 5.64
C ALA A 6 -18.84 -4.22 4.68
N THR A 7 -18.60 -3.86 3.42
CA THR A 7 -19.64 -3.84 2.39
C THR A 7 -19.87 -5.24 1.82
N ILE A 8 -21.11 -5.72 1.93
CA ILE A 8 -21.53 -7.04 1.49
C ILE A 8 -22.75 -6.98 0.57
N GLY A 9 -22.90 -7.96 -0.32
CA GLY A 9 -23.97 -7.97 -1.30
C GLY A 9 -24.05 -9.27 -2.08
N ARG A 10 -25.21 -9.94 -2.00
CA ARG A 10 -25.49 -11.23 -2.65
C ARG A 10 -26.84 -11.20 -3.34
N GLY A 11 -26.99 -12.08 -4.34
CA GLY A 11 -28.21 -12.17 -5.14
C GLY A 11 -29.40 -12.86 -4.46
N ARG A 12 -29.16 -13.57 -3.34
CA ARG A 12 -30.17 -14.32 -2.57
C ARG A 12 -30.11 -13.90 -1.10
N HIS A 13 -31.25 -13.86 -0.43
CA HIS A 13 -31.36 -13.50 1.00
C HIS A 13 -30.50 -14.40 1.89
N SER A 14 -30.55 -15.72 1.70
CA SER A 14 -29.76 -16.67 2.51
C SER A 14 -28.26 -16.41 2.39
N SER A 15 -27.75 -16.23 1.17
CA SER A 15 -26.34 -15.97 0.93
C SER A 15 -25.89 -14.60 1.49
N LEU A 16 -26.78 -13.60 1.49
CA LEU A 16 -26.50 -12.30 2.11
C LEU A 16 -26.37 -12.43 3.64
N ILE A 17 -27.28 -13.18 4.27
CA ILE A 17 -27.27 -13.45 5.72
C ILE A 17 -26.02 -14.25 6.10
N GLU A 18 -25.64 -15.26 5.31
CA GLU A 18 -24.40 -16.03 5.51
C GLU A 18 -23.15 -15.14 5.38
N GLU A 19 -23.09 -14.28 4.36
CA GLU A 19 -21.97 -13.35 4.20
C GLU A 19 -21.90 -12.32 5.35
N TRP A 20 -23.04 -11.87 5.87
CA TRP A 20 -23.08 -11.00 7.06
C TRP A 20 -22.50 -11.71 8.28
N LYS A 21 -22.93 -12.94 8.56
CA LYS A 21 -22.37 -13.74 9.65
C LYS A 21 -20.86 -13.96 9.49
N ALA A 22 -20.40 -14.22 8.27
CA ALA A 22 -18.98 -14.38 7.97
C ALA A 22 -18.19 -13.07 8.20
N ALA A 23 -18.70 -11.93 7.73
CA ALA A 23 -18.08 -10.63 7.96
C ALA A 23 -18.00 -10.28 9.45
N ALA A 24 -19.06 -10.57 10.22
CA ALA A 24 -19.06 -10.40 11.68
C ALA A 24 -18.00 -11.27 12.36
N THR A 25 -17.89 -12.55 11.94
CA THR A 25 -16.89 -13.49 12.47
C THR A 25 -15.46 -13.06 12.13
N ALA A 26 -15.25 -12.49 10.94
CA ALA A 26 -13.98 -11.88 10.54
C ALA A 26 -13.70 -10.53 11.23
N GLY A 27 -14.59 -10.09 12.11
CA GLY A 27 -14.42 -8.92 12.95
C GLY A 27 -14.94 -7.60 12.37
N ALA A 28 -15.80 -7.59 11.35
CA ALA A 28 -16.43 -6.34 10.93
C ALA A 28 -17.18 -5.68 12.11
N ASP A 29 -16.92 -4.39 12.36
CA ASP A 29 -17.57 -3.63 13.44
C ASP A 29 -18.99 -3.19 13.04
N LEU A 30 -19.17 -3.00 11.74
CA LEU A 30 -20.37 -2.55 11.04
C LEU A 30 -20.43 -3.29 9.69
N VAL A 31 -21.62 -3.54 9.14
CA VAL A 31 -21.76 -3.99 7.75
C VAL A 31 -22.60 -3.03 6.93
N GLU A 32 -22.25 -2.84 5.66
CA GLU A 32 -23.16 -2.24 4.68
C GLU A 32 -23.87 -3.36 3.92
N LEU A 33 -25.19 -3.44 4.07
CA LEU A 33 -26.04 -4.34 3.29
C LEU A 33 -26.39 -3.68 1.96
N ARG A 34 -25.77 -4.14 0.86
CA ARG A 34 -26.11 -3.74 -0.51
C ARG A 34 -27.33 -4.49 -1.01
N ILE A 35 -28.50 -4.02 -0.59
CA ILE A 35 -29.81 -4.62 -0.92
C ILE A 35 -30.10 -4.54 -2.42
N ASP A 36 -29.54 -3.55 -3.10
CA ASP A 36 -29.62 -3.43 -4.56
C ASP A 36 -29.00 -4.62 -5.33
N CYS A 37 -28.21 -5.48 -4.67
CA CYS A 37 -27.66 -6.70 -5.28
C CYS A 37 -28.63 -7.90 -5.31
N LEU A 38 -29.74 -7.86 -4.57
CA LEU A 38 -30.70 -8.95 -4.53
C LEU A 38 -31.40 -9.10 -5.89
N ARG A 39 -31.55 -10.34 -6.35
CA ARG A 39 -32.23 -10.65 -7.63
C ARG A 39 -33.75 -10.67 -7.53
N ARG A 40 -34.28 -10.75 -6.30
CA ARG A 40 -35.71 -10.80 -5.99
C ARG A 40 -36.03 -9.70 -4.98
N GLU A 41 -37.32 -9.42 -4.80
CA GLU A 41 -37.76 -8.44 -3.81
C GLU A 41 -37.21 -8.77 -2.42
N PRO A 42 -36.71 -7.76 -1.70
CA PRO A 42 -36.15 -7.96 -0.37
C PRO A 42 -37.27 -8.30 0.63
N ASP A 43 -37.05 -9.35 1.42
CA ASP A 43 -37.88 -9.69 2.58
C ASP A 43 -37.09 -9.20 3.79
N LEU A 44 -37.39 -7.95 4.20
CA LEU A 44 -36.61 -7.27 5.23
C LEU A 44 -36.77 -7.92 6.59
N LYS A 45 -37.96 -8.45 6.90
CA LYS A 45 -38.20 -9.18 8.15
C LYS A 45 -37.33 -10.43 8.23
N ARG A 46 -37.14 -11.13 7.10
CA ARG A 46 -36.22 -12.27 7.04
C ARG A 46 -34.75 -11.85 7.12
N ILE A 47 -34.33 -10.84 6.36
CA ILE A 47 -32.92 -10.39 6.31
C ILE A 47 -32.47 -9.83 7.66
N LEU A 48 -33.33 -9.03 8.30
CA LEU A 48 -33.01 -8.30 9.53
C LEU A 48 -33.40 -9.06 10.81
N LYS A 49 -33.87 -10.30 10.69
CA LYS A 49 -34.28 -11.14 11.83
C LYS A 49 -33.13 -11.31 12.82
N ASP A 50 -31.98 -11.73 12.32
CA ASP A 50 -30.77 -11.98 13.09
C ASP A 50 -29.76 -10.88 12.75
N ARG A 51 -29.45 -10.01 13.73
CA ARG A 51 -28.47 -8.92 13.55
C ARG A 51 -27.13 -9.33 14.12
N PHE A 52 -26.16 -9.61 13.26
CA PHE A 52 -24.83 -10.06 13.68
C PHE A 52 -23.89 -8.89 14.04
N THR A 53 -24.17 -7.70 13.51
CA THR A 53 -23.47 -6.43 13.78
C THR A 53 -24.49 -5.29 13.67
N PRO A 54 -24.16 -4.05 14.08
CA PRO A 54 -24.81 -2.87 13.52
C PRO A 54 -24.74 -2.87 11.99
N LEU A 55 -25.64 -2.15 11.31
CA LEU A 55 -25.64 -2.09 9.84
C LEU A 55 -25.95 -0.73 9.21
N VAL A 56 -25.38 -0.52 8.02
CA VAL A 56 -25.79 0.49 7.05
C VAL A 56 -26.68 -0.17 6.00
N PHE A 57 -27.92 0.28 5.91
CA PHE A 57 -28.87 -0.20 4.91
C PHE A 57 -28.78 0.66 3.65
N THR A 58 -28.40 0.05 2.52
CA THR A 58 -28.16 0.77 1.27
C THR A 58 -28.92 0.11 0.11
N ILE A 59 -29.68 0.92 -0.66
CA ILE A 59 -30.19 0.55 -1.99
C ILE A 59 -29.64 1.55 -3.00
N ARG A 60 -28.45 1.27 -3.53
CA ARG A 60 -27.74 2.20 -4.41
C ARG A 60 -28.29 2.14 -5.84
N ARG A 61 -28.59 3.30 -6.41
CA ARG A 61 -29.02 3.44 -7.83
C ARG A 61 -27.87 3.16 -8.79
N GLY A 62 -28.21 2.79 -10.02
CA GLY A 62 -27.22 2.59 -11.09
C GLY A 62 -26.34 3.79 -11.39
N ALA A 63 -26.94 4.99 -11.42
CA ALA A 63 -26.22 6.24 -11.67
C ALA A 63 -25.15 6.52 -10.59
N ASP A 64 -25.36 6.00 -9.38
CA ASP A 64 -24.50 6.22 -8.20
C ASP A 64 -23.59 5.01 -7.88
N GLY A 65 -23.46 4.07 -8.82
CA GLY A 65 -22.54 2.93 -8.71
C GLY A 65 -23.17 1.67 -8.11
N GLY A 66 -24.50 1.61 -8.09
CA GLY A 66 -25.27 0.48 -7.60
C GLY A 66 -25.90 -0.41 -8.67
N MET A 67 -26.68 -1.38 -8.21
CA MET A 67 -27.38 -2.36 -9.03
C MET A 67 -28.89 -2.12 -9.12
N TRP A 68 -29.44 -1.13 -8.40
CA TRP A 68 -30.87 -0.81 -8.51
C TRP A 68 -31.17 -0.20 -9.88
N ARG A 69 -32.16 -0.77 -10.57
CA ARG A 69 -32.68 -0.32 -11.88
C ARG A 69 -34.21 -0.23 -11.89
N GLY A 70 -34.85 -0.37 -10.73
CA GLY A 70 -36.30 -0.38 -10.58
C GLY A 70 -36.87 1.02 -10.37
N ASP A 71 -38.17 1.06 -10.08
CA ASP A 71 -38.93 2.28 -9.80
C ASP A 71 -38.47 2.99 -8.50
N GLU A 72 -38.45 4.32 -8.52
CA GLU A 72 -37.93 5.13 -7.43
C GLU A 72 -38.89 5.21 -6.23
N GLU A 73 -40.22 5.19 -6.44
CA GLU A 73 -41.18 5.10 -5.34
C GLU A 73 -41.06 3.76 -4.63
N LYS A 74 -40.90 2.67 -5.38
CA LYS A 74 -40.64 1.35 -4.81
C LYS A 74 -39.35 1.31 -4.00
N ARG A 75 -38.27 1.93 -4.50
CA ARG A 75 -37.01 2.05 -3.76
C ARG A 75 -37.20 2.79 -2.44
N ARG A 76 -37.87 3.95 -2.47
CA ARG A 76 -38.18 4.76 -1.29
C ARG A 76 -39.10 4.04 -0.31
N ALA A 77 -40.05 3.23 -0.78
CA ALA A 77 -40.89 2.41 0.08
C ALA A 77 -40.07 1.38 0.88
N ILE A 78 -39.12 0.69 0.24
CA ILE A 78 -38.23 -0.28 0.91
C ILE A 78 -37.31 0.44 1.92
N LEU A 79 -36.79 1.62 1.58
CA LEU A 79 -35.99 2.43 2.51
C LEU A 79 -36.81 2.84 3.75
N ARG A 80 -38.06 3.29 3.57
CA ARG A 80 -38.98 3.63 4.67
C ARG A 80 -39.29 2.40 5.53
N GLU A 81 -39.51 1.24 4.92
CA GLU A 81 -39.73 -0.02 5.65
C GLU A 81 -38.50 -0.39 6.50
N ALA A 82 -37.28 -0.29 5.94
CA ALA A 82 -36.05 -0.55 6.68
C ALA A 82 -35.88 0.40 7.88
N ILE A 83 -36.19 1.69 7.69
CA ILE A 83 -36.20 2.68 8.79
C ILE A 83 -37.22 2.28 9.86
N ALA A 84 -38.43 1.88 9.48
CA ALA A 84 -39.47 1.45 10.42
C ALA A 84 -39.09 0.17 11.20
N LEU A 85 -38.31 -0.71 10.57
CA LEU A 85 -37.71 -1.89 11.20
C LEU A 85 -36.46 -1.55 12.06
N GLY A 86 -36.08 -0.28 12.15
CA GLY A 86 -35.06 0.22 13.07
C GLY A 86 -33.64 -0.19 12.72
N VAL A 87 -33.24 -0.15 11.45
CA VAL A 87 -31.83 -0.30 11.05
C VAL A 87 -30.95 0.79 11.69
N ASP A 88 -29.66 0.53 11.94
CA ASP A 88 -28.80 1.46 12.66
C ASP A 88 -28.50 2.71 11.83
N TYR A 89 -28.16 2.51 10.55
CA TYR A 89 -27.97 3.57 9.56
C TYR A 89 -28.76 3.27 8.29
N VAL A 90 -29.27 4.31 7.66
CA VAL A 90 -29.80 4.28 6.28
C VAL A 90 -28.98 5.23 5.42
N ASP A 91 -28.53 4.77 4.25
CA ASP A 91 -27.78 5.57 3.28
C ASP A 91 -28.73 6.09 2.18
N LEU A 92 -28.85 7.42 2.11
CA LEU A 92 -29.75 8.14 1.22
C LEU A 92 -28.94 9.08 0.34
N GLU A 93 -29.19 9.08 -0.97
CA GLU A 93 -28.55 10.02 -1.89
C GLU A 93 -29.02 11.47 -1.63
N ASP A 94 -28.12 12.45 -1.85
CA ASP A 94 -28.33 13.86 -1.50
C ASP A 94 -29.56 14.50 -2.18
N ASP A 95 -29.93 14.02 -3.35
CA ASP A 95 -31.10 14.47 -4.11
C ASP A 95 -32.44 13.95 -3.55
N VAL A 96 -32.46 12.79 -2.87
CA VAL A 96 -33.69 12.19 -2.31
C VAL A 96 -33.79 12.26 -0.79
N ALA A 97 -32.68 12.51 -0.09
CA ALA A 97 -32.61 12.43 1.37
C ALA A 97 -33.65 13.34 2.08
N GLY A 98 -33.95 14.51 1.51
CA GLY A 98 -34.94 15.44 2.03
C GLY A 98 -36.39 14.97 1.96
N GLU A 99 -36.70 13.98 1.10
CA GLU A 99 -38.05 13.48 0.87
C GLU A 99 -38.42 12.31 1.79
N ILE A 100 -37.43 11.68 2.42
CA ILE A 100 -37.63 10.57 3.35
C ILE A 100 -37.66 11.14 4.76
N ARG A 101 -38.78 10.96 5.47
CA ARG A 101 -38.93 11.44 6.84
C ARG A 101 -38.08 10.63 7.80
N ARG A 102 -37.57 11.27 8.85
CA ARG A 102 -36.97 10.57 10.00
C ARG A 102 -38.03 9.74 10.72
N PHE A 103 -37.62 8.60 11.24
CA PHE A 103 -38.44 7.78 12.11
C PHE A 103 -37.54 6.91 13.00
N GLY A 104 -37.90 6.78 14.28
CA GLY A 104 -37.15 5.97 15.25
C GLY A 104 -35.74 6.53 15.54
N LYS A 105 -34.82 5.62 15.83
CA LYS A 105 -33.41 5.92 16.18
C LYS A 105 -32.44 5.75 15.00
N THR A 106 -32.96 5.44 13.81
CA THR A 106 -32.16 5.21 12.61
C THR A 106 -31.38 6.47 12.23
N LYS A 107 -30.06 6.35 12.16
CA LYS A 107 -29.20 7.44 11.72
C LYS A 107 -29.21 7.57 10.20
N ARG A 108 -29.12 8.80 9.70
CA ARG A 108 -29.10 9.11 8.27
C ARG A 108 -27.68 9.37 7.80
N ILE A 109 -27.25 8.62 6.82
CA ILE A 109 -26.10 8.98 5.97
C ILE A 109 -26.67 9.69 4.75
N VAL A 110 -26.28 10.95 4.54
CA VAL A 110 -26.57 11.66 3.29
C VAL A 110 -25.35 11.54 2.41
N SER A 111 -25.50 10.89 1.26
CA SER A 111 -24.38 10.52 0.40
C SER A 111 -24.44 11.16 -0.97
N HIS A 112 -23.27 11.57 -1.46
CA HIS A 112 -23.07 12.05 -2.81
C HIS A 112 -22.02 11.19 -3.52
N HIS A 113 -22.32 10.79 -4.76
CA HIS A 113 -21.44 9.95 -5.55
C HIS A 113 -21.14 10.58 -6.91
N ASN A 114 -19.87 10.69 -7.27
CA ASN A 114 -19.45 11.04 -8.62
C ASN A 114 -18.46 10.02 -9.17
N LEU A 115 -18.95 9.09 -9.98
CA LEU A 115 -18.16 7.97 -10.49
C LEU A 115 -17.15 8.38 -11.57
N LYS A 116 -17.26 9.60 -12.11
CA LYS A 116 -16.51 10.03 -13.30
C LYS A 116 -15.36 10.97 -12.96
N LYS A 117 -15.58 11.92 -12.05
CA LYS A 117 -14.58 12.92 -11.66
C LYS A 117 -14.79 13.39 -10.24
N THR A 118 -13.82 14.17 -9.76
CA THR A 118 -13.97 14.98 -8.55
C THR A 118 -14.68 16.27 -8.91
N PRO A 119 -15.83 16.61 -8.28
CA PRO A 119 -16.49 17.90 -8.48
C PRO A 119 -15.53 19.07 -8.21
N ASP A 120 -15.75 20.17 -8.91
CA ASP A 120 -14.99 21.41 -8.69
C ASP A 120 -15.58 22.18 -7.49
N ASP A 121 -16.88 22.01 -7.27
CA ASP A 121 -17.76 22.61 -6.25
C ASP A 121 -17.94 21.72 -5.00
N LEU A 122 -16.88 21.06 -4.52
CA LEU A 122 -17.00 20.12 -3.38
C LEU A 122 -17.64 20.74 -2.12
N ASP A 123 -17.36 22.00 -1.84
CA ASP A 123 -17.95 22.70 -0.69
C ASP A 123 -19.47 22.88 -0.85
N GLU A 124 -19.94 23.16 -2.06
CA GLU A 124 -21.38 23.24 -2.36
C GLU A 124 -22.04 21.86 -2.28
N VAL A 125 -21.35 20.81 -2.74
CA VAL A 125 -21.81 19.41 -2.57
C VAL A 125 -22.02 19.09 -1.08
N VAL A 126 -21.06 19.44 -0.23
CA VAL A 126 -21.19 19.22 1.23
C VAL A 126 -22.28 20.11 1.83
N ALA A 127 -22.41 21.37 1.40
CA ALA A 127 -23.47 22.26 1.86
C ALA A 127 -24.86 21.69 1.55
N ARG A 128 -25.09 21.20 0.33
CA ARG A 128 -26.34 20.53 -0.04
C ARG A 128 -26.61 19.30 0.83
N CYS A 129 -25.59 18.48 1.12
CA CYS A 129 -25.74 17.33 2.00
C CYS A 129 -26.14 17.75 3.42
N ASN A 130 -25.51 18.81 3.95
CA ASN A 130 -25.77 19.34 5.29
C ASN A 130 -27.21 19.85 5.46
N GLU A 131 -27.83 20.36 4.40
CA GLU A 131 -29.22 20.82 4.41
C GLU A 131 -30.23 19.68 4.48
N LYS A 132 -29.83 18.44 4.21
CA LYS A 132 -30.73 17.25 4.23
C LYS A 132 -30.76 16.54 5.58
N ASP A 133 -30.45 17.26 6.65
CA ASP A 133 -30.48 16.75 8.03
C ASP A 133 -29.73 15.41 8.20
N PRO A 134 -28.41 15.38 7.91
CA PRO A 134 -27.59 14.18 8.08
C PRO A 134 -27.21 13.95 9.56
N ASP A 135 -27.03 12.69 9.94
CA ASP A 135 -26.17 12.33 11.08
C ASP A 135 -24.71 12.15 10.63
N VAL A 136 -24.52 11.74 9.37
CA VAL A 136 -23.22 11.54 8.72
C VAL A 136 -23.33 12.02 7.27
N VAL A 137 -22.32 12.73 6.79
CA VAL A 137 -22.17 13.06 5.37
C VAL A 137 -21.22 12.05 4.73
N LYS A 138 -21.49 11.63 3.49
CA LYS A 138 -20.61 10.75 2.73
C LYS A 138 -20.36 11.31 1.35
N VAL A 139 -19.11 11.63 1.02
CA VAL A 139 -18.73 12.10 -0.31
C VAL A 139 -17.77 11.10 -0.94
N ALA A 140 -18.20 10.50 -2.04
CA ALA A 140 -17.42 9.54 -2.82
C ALA A 140 -17.26 10.01 -4.26
N ALA A 141 -16.04 10.36 -4.68
CA ALA A 141 -15.78 10.86 -6.03
C ALA A 141 -14.52 10.25 -6.65
N MET A 142 -14.49 10.11 -7.98
CA MET A 142 -13.33 9.58 -8.70
C MET A 142 -12.19 10.60 -8.73
N ALA A 143 -11.03 10.23 -8.18
CA ALA A 143 -9.84 11.08 -8.23
C ALA A 143 -9.09 10.88 -9.55
N GLY A 144 -8.95 11.96 -10.33
CA GLY A 144 -8.11 11.99 -11.53
C GLY A 144 -6.65 12.36 -11.22
N SER A 145 -6.39 12.90 -10.02
CA SER A 145 -5.08 13.33 -9.56
C SER A 145 -4.91 13.19 -8.04
N ILE A 146 -3.68 13.34 -7.55
CA ILE A 146 -3.41 13.42 -6.10
C ILE A 146 -4.07 14.66 -5.48
N ALA A 147 -4.16 15.77 -6.23
CA ALA A 147 -4.83 17.00 -5.81
C ALA A 147 -6.33 16.77 -5.59
N ASP A 148 -6.98 16.01 -6.46
CA ASP A 148 -8.38 15.63 -6.30
C ASP A 148 -8.61 14.82 -5.02
N ALA A 149 -7.78 13.78 -4.81
CA ALA A 149 -7.85 12.95 -3.61
C ALA A 149 -7.60 13.77 -2.34
N SER A 150 -6.66 14.73 -2.39
CA SER A 150 -6.39 15.68 -1.33
C SER A 150 -7.62 16.52 -0.98
N ARG A 151 -8.25 17.14 -2.00
CA ARG A 151 -9.46 17.96 -1.81
C ARG A 151 -10.59 17.16 -1.18
N ILE A 152 -10.83 15.92 -1.64
CA ILE A 152 -11.86 15.05 -1.07
C ILE A 152 -11.57 14.72 0.39
N LEU A 153 -10.35 14.30 0.73
CA LEU A 153 -10.00 13.95 2.11
C LEU A 153 -10.15 15.16 3.05
N LYS A 154 -9.78 16.35 2.57
CA LYS A 154 -9.84 17.60 3.32
C LYS A 154 -11.26 17.99 3.74
N LEU A 155 -12.30 17.49 3.08
CA LEU A 155 -13.70 17.69 3.49
C LEU A 155 -14.02 17.14 4.88
N GLY A 156 -13.22 16.21 5.42
CA GLY A 156 -13.37 15.74 6.79
C GLY A 156 -12.86 16.74 7.83
N GLN A 157 -11.94 17.64 7.45
CA GLN A 157 -11.33 18.57 8.38
C GLN A 157 -12.32 19.69 8.76
N GLY A 158 -12.66 19.75 10.05
CA GLY A 158 -13.54 20.81 10.57
C GLY A 158 -14.98 20.75 10.05
N SER A 159 -15.44 19.58 9.58
CA SER A 159 -16.78 19.44 9.02
C SER A 159 -17.88 19.61 10.07
N LYS A 160 -19.01 20.19 9.66
CA LYS A 160 -20.18 20.42 10.54
C LYS A 160 -20.76 19.13 11.11
N PHE A 161 -20.77 18.07 10.31
CA PHE A 161 -21.16 16.71 10.70
C PHE A 161 -19.99 15.77 10.43
N PRO A 162 -19.90 14.60 11.09
CA PRO A 162 -18.93 13.57 10.73
C PRO A 162 -19.02 13.25 9.23
N THR A 163 -17.90 13.35 8.52
CA THR A 163 -17.87 13.20 7.06
C THR A 163 -17.01 12.02 6.65
N ILE A 164 -17.60 11.05 5.96
CA ILE A 164 -16.89 9.96 5.31
C ILE A 164 -16.39 10.45 3.95
N THR A 165 -15.09 10.58 3.81
CA THR A 165 -14.43 11.03 2.58
C THR A 165 -13.83 9.85 1.83
N ILE A 166 -14.17 9.73 0.55
CA ILE A 166 -13.75 8.63 -0.31
C ILE A 166 -13.31 9.18 -1.67
N ALA A 167 -12.01 9.24 -1.89
CA ALA A 167 -11.47 9.34 -3.23
C ALA A 167 -11.40 7.93 -3.85
N MET A 168 -12.18 7.69 -4.89
CA MET A 168 -12.20 6.42 -5.61
C MET A 168 -11.00 6.31 -6.56
N GLY A 169 -10.60 5.07 -6.84
CA GLY A 169 -9.44 4.75 -7.68
C GLY A 169 -8.14 4.63 -6.87
N GLU A 170 -7.08 4.17 -7.52
CA GLU A 170 -5.78 3.91 -6.86
C GLU A 170 -5.15 5.19 -6.29
N LEU A 171 -5.30 6.32 -6.98
CA LEU A 171 -4.82 7.63 -6.50
C LEU A 171 -5.48 8.06 -5.19
N GLY A 172 -6.74 7.64 -4.96
CA GLY A 172 -7.52 8.00 -3.80
C GLY A 172 -7.46 7.00 -2.64
N ARG A 173 -6.79 5.86 -2.81
CA ARG A 173 -6.82 4.74 -1.85
C ARG A 173 -6.44 5.16 -0.43
N PHE A 174 -5.45 6.05 -0.28
CA PHE A 174 -5.00 6.56 1.02
C PHE A 174 -6.10 7.27 1.81
N THR A 175 -7.07 7.90 1.14
CA THR A 175 -8.17 8.62 1.80
C THR A 175 -9.02 7.71 2.67
N ARG A 176 -9.14 6.43 2.28
CA ARG A 176 -9.93 5.44 3.02
C ARG A 176 -9.26 4.98 4.32
N ALA A 177 -7.95 5.11 4.43
CA ALA A 177 -7.23 4.86 5.68
C ALA A 177 -7.14 6.13 6.53
N LEU A 178 -6.85 7.28 5.90
CA LEU A 178 -6.63 8.53 6.64
C LEU A 178 -7.91 9.26 7.05
N ASN A 179 -9.09 8.93 6.52
CA ASN A 179 -10.32 9.61 6.91
C ASN A 179 -10.64 9.48 8.42
N ALA A 180 -10.17 8.43 9.11
CA ALA A 180 -10.29 8.29 10.56
C ALA A 180 -9.65 9.47 11.31
N LYS A 181 -8.47 9.90 10.86
CA LYS A 181 -7.76 11.06 11.41
C LYS A 181 -8.57 12.36 11.26
N TYR A 182 -9.44 12.43 10.26
CA TYR A 182 -10.22 13.62 9.92
C TYR A 182 -11.71 13.44 10.22
N GLY A 183 -12.04 12.71 11.29
CA GLY A 183 -13.39 12.71 11.88
C GLY A 183 -14.41 11.82 11.16
N ALA A 184 -14.01 10.98 10.22
CA ALA A 184 -14.91 9.99 9.65
C ALA A 184 -15.33 8.98 10.73
N PRO A 185 -16.64 8.66 10.86
CA PRO A 185 -17.12 7.74 11.88
C PRO A 185 -16.72 6.28 11.60
N PHE A 186 -16.53 5.93 10.32
CA PHE A 186 -16.05 4.63 9.86
C PHE A 186 -15.53 4.71 8.43
N SER A 187 -14.77 3.71 8.01
CA SER A 187 -14.37 3.50 6.62
C SER A 187 -14.99 2.25 6.02
N TYR A 188 -15.23 2.27 4.72
CA TYR A 188 -15.81 1.15 3.97
C TYR A 188 -14.72 0.22 3.45
N ALA A 189 -14.94 -1.07 3.64
CA ALA A 189 -14.03 -2.13 3.23
C ALA A 189 -14.75 -3.21 2.41
N GLY A 190 -14.06 -3.79 1.43
CA GLY A 190 -14.52 -4.98 0.75
C GLY A 190 -14.38 -6.20 1.66
N PHE A 191 -15.35 -7.10 1.65
CA PHE A 191 -15.24 -8.37 2.38
C PHE A 191 -14.79 -9.52 1.47
N ASN A 192 -15.40 -9.64 0.29
CA ASN A 192 -15.03 -10.63 -0.72
C ASN A 192 -14.11 -9.98 -1.79
N PRO A 193 -12.85 -10.46 -1.97
CA PRO A 193 -11.92 -9.94 -2.98
C PRO A 193 -12.45 -10.00 -4.42
N GLU A 194 -13.30 -10.98 -4.73
CA GLU A 194 -13.93 -11.13 -6.06
C GLU A 194 -15.13 -10.19 -6.24
N ARG A 195 -15.54 -9.48 -5.19
CA ARG A 195 -16.72 -8.61 -5.18
C ARG A 195 -16.47 -7.35 -4.36
N VAL A 196 -15.65 -6.49 -4.92
CA VAL A 196 -15.40 -5.14 -4.38
C VAL A 196 -16.34 -4.13 -5.04
N PHE A 197 -16.98 -3.28 -4.24
CA PHE A 197 -18.08 -2.42 -4.68
C PHE A 197 -17.66 -1.02 -5.15
N ALA A 198 -16.40 -0.65 -5.00
CA ALA A 198 -15.86 0.62 -5.47
C ALA A 198 -14.36 0.49 -5.83
N ALA A 199 -13.92 1.24 -6.84
CA ALA A 199 -12.50 1.28 -7.20
C ALA A 199 -11.63 1.79 -6.03
N GLY A 200 -10.51 1.12 -5.80
CA GLY A 200 -9.56 1.44 -4.72
C GLY A 200 -10.07 1.14 -3.31
N MET A 201 -11.16 0.38 -3.14
CA MET A 201 -11.64 -0.02 -1.82
C MET A 201 -10.74 -1.12 -1.23
N PRO A 202 -10.13 -0.91 -0.05
CA PRO A 202 -9.31 -1.92 0.62
C PRO A 202 -10.20 -3.03 1.19
N LEU A 203 -9.60 -4.19 1.43
CA LEU A 203 -10.29 -5.29 2.10
C LEU A 203 -10.39 -5.05 3.62
N LEU A 204 -11.36 -5.70 4.27
CA LEU A 204 -11.50 -5.71 5.73
C LEU A 204 -10.20 -6.15 6.41
N SER A 205 -9.56 -7.18 5.85
CA SER A 205 -8.29 -7.70 6.35
C SER A 205 -7.14 -6.68 6.21
N GLU A 206 -7.11 -5.86 5.16
CA GLU A 206 -6.11 -4.80 5.00
C GLU A 206 -6.31 -3.69 6.03
N LEU A 207 -7.54 -3.16 6.18
CA LEU A 207 -7.80 -2.12 7.19
C LEU A 207 -7.50 -2.60 8.61
N LYS A 208 -7.84 -3.86 8.94
CA LYS A 208 -7.56 -4.42 10.26
C LYS A 208 -6.11 -4.79 10.49
N LYS A 209 -5.49 -5.54 9.57
CA LYS A 209 -4.19 -6.20 9.83
C LYS A 209 -3.00 -5.39 9.31
N ASP A 210 -3.20 -4.53 8.31
CA ASP A 210 -2.10 -3.80 7.65
C ASP A 210 -2.11 -2.31 8.01
N TYR A 211 -3.30 -1.68 8.14
CA TYR A 211 -3.42 -0.28 8.55
C TYR A 211 -3.76 -0.09 10.03
N LEU A 212 -4.22 -1.14 10.73
CA LEU A 212 -4.65 -1.08 12.13
C LEU A 212 -5.62 0.11 12.33
N TYR A 213 -6.59 0.21 11.43
CA TYR A 213 -7.42 1.39 11.23
C TYR A 213 -8.13 1.84 12.52
N ASP A 214 -8.51 0.90 13.39
CA ASP A 214 -9.16 1.12 14.68
C ASP A 214 -8.35 1.98 15.66
N GLN A 215 -7.05 2.14 15.39
CA GLN A 215 -6.08 2.87 16.21
C GLN A 215 -5.66 4.22 15.60
N ILE A 216 -6.19 4.58 14.43
CA ILE A 216 -5.95 5.89 13.83
C ILE A 216 -6.88 6.90 14.49
N ASP A 217 -6.30 7.99 14.98
CA ASP A 217 -6.99 9.12 15.61
C ASP A 217 -6.49 10.47 15.06
N ALA A 218 -6.99 11.56 15.63
CA ALA A 218 -6.67 12.92 15.20
C ALA A 218 -5.19 13.28 15.39
N ASP A 219 -4.48 12.62 16.32
CA ASP A 219 -3.09 12.90 16.66
C ASP A 219 -2.11 11.96 15.94
N THR A 220 -2.59 10.91 15.28
CA THR A 220 -1.75 9.96 14.54
C THR A 220 -0.86 10.66 13.51
N GLU A 221 0.44 10.45 13.59
CA GLU A 221 1.40 10.96 12.60
C GLU A 221 1.36 10.14 11.31
N VAL A 222 1.44 10.81 10.16
CA VAL A 222 1.30 10.17 8.85
C VAL A 222 2.66 9.98 8.19
N TYR A 223 2.91 8.76 7.73
CA TYR A 223 4.04 8.34 6.91
C TYR A 223 3.53 7.74 5.60
N GLY A 224 4.42 7.61 4.62
CA GLY A 224 4.05 7.15 3.28
C GLY A 224 4.96 6.10 2.67
N VAL A 225 4.44 5.41 1.66
CA VAL A 225 5.27 4.80 0.62
C VAL A 225 4.83 5.33 -0.74
N ILE A 226 5.75 5.90 -1.50
CA ILE A 226 5.49 6.57 -2.79
C ILE A 226 5.99 5.68 -3.94
N GLY A 227 5.15 5.44 -4.94
CA GLY A 227 5.52 4.66 -6.12
C GLY A 227 4.45 4.65 -7.20
N ASP A 228 4.78 4.05 -8.34
CA ASP A 228 3.85 3.73 -9.42
C ASP A 228 4.34 2.48 -10.18
N PRO A 229 3.62 1.34 -10.11
CA PRO A 229 2.45 1.08 -9.26
C PRO A 229 2.83 0.90 -7.77
N ILE A 230 1.91 1.21 -6.84
CA ILE A 230 2.15 1.09 -5.39
C ILE A 230 1.31 0.04 -4.67
N GLY A 231 0.24 -0.46 -5.30
CA GLY A 231 -0.77 -1.30 -4.64
C GLY A 231 -0.26 -2.61 -4.04
N HIS A 232 0.91 -3.10 -4.49
CA HIS A 232 1.56 -4.33 -4.00
C HIS A 232 2.61 -4.10 -2.90
N SER A 233 2.84 -2.85 -2.50
CA SER A 233 3.85 -2.55 -1.49
C SER A 233 3.50 -3.18 -0.14
N LEU A 234 4.46 -3.92 0.43
CA LEU A 234 4.33 -4.51 1.76
C LEU A 234 4.83 -3.58 2.87
N SER A 235 5.35 -2.39 2.52
CA SER A 235 5.82 -1.39 3.49
C SER A 235 4.76 -0.98 4.51
N PRO A 236 3.48 -0.72 4.16
CA PRO A 236 2.45 -0.40 5.14
C PRO A 236 2.31 -1.49 6.21
N ALA A 237 2.23 -2.76 5.79
CA ALA A 237 2.02 -3.88 6.71
C ALA A 237 3.16 -4.02 7.73
N ILE A 238 4.42 -3.92 7.29
CA ILE A 238 5.58 -4.09 8.19
C ILE A 238 5.81 -2.87 9.09
N HIS A 239 5.65 -1.65 8.58
CA HIS A 239 5.90 -0.44 9.35
C HIS A 239 4.79 -0.21 10.38
N ASN A 240 3.52 -0.43 10.01
CA ASN A 240 2.41 -0.28 10.96
C ASN A 240 2.46 -1.33 12.07
N ALA A 241 2.83 -2.57 11.75
CA ALA A 241 3.07 -3.60 12.77
C ALA A 241 4.19 -3.19 13.73
N ALA A 242 5.28 -2.62 13.22
CA ALA A 242 6.39 -2.12 14.03
C ALA A 242 5.97 -0.93 14.92
N PHE A 243 5.33 0.10 14.35
CA PHE A 243 4.81 1.25 15.10
C PHE A 243 3.91 0.79 16.24
N ARG A 244 2.99 -0.13 15.96
CA ARG A 244 2.08 -0.65 16.98
C ARG A 244 2.79 -1.42 18.08
N SER A 245 3.73 -2.29 17.74
CA SER A 245 4.44 -3.07 18.76
C SER A 245 5.24 -2.19 19.74
N LEU A 246 5.59 -0.97 19.34
CA LEU A 246 6.28 0.03 20.17
C LEU A 246 5.34 1.11 20.73
N GLY A 247 4.02 0.97 20.56
CA GLY A 247 3.03 1.92 21.07
C GLY A 247 3.10 3.32 20.42
N LEU A 248 3.64 3.42 19.21
CA LEU A 248 3.79 4.70 18.50
C LEU A 248 2.50 5.04 17.76
N ASN A 249 1.93 6.24 18.00
CA ASN A 249 0.75 6.73 17.29
C ASN A 249 1.12 7.23 15.88
N LYS A 250 1.47 6.29 14.99
CA LYS A 250 1.95 6.54 13.63
C LYS A 250 1.25 5.57 12.65
N VAL A 251 0.98 6.04 11.44
CA VAL A 251 0.46 5.21 10.34
C VAL A 251 1.24 5.47 9.05
N LEU A 252 1.61 4.41 8.35
CA LEU A 252 2.18 4.44 7.00
C LEU A 252 1.15 3.96 5.99
N VAL A 253 0.86 4.79 4.98
CA VAL A 253 -0.10 4.49 3.92
C VAL A 253 0.53 4.58 2.52
N PRO A 254 0.01 3.85 1.51
CA PRO A 254 0.52 3.94 0.15
C PRO A 254 0.02 5.19 -0.56
N PHE A 255 0.91 5.84 -1.29
CA PHE A 255 0.61 6.97 -2.18
C PHE A 255 1.00 6.60 -3.61
N GLN A 256 0.00 6.42 -4.46
CA GLN A 256 0.19 6.24 -5.89
C GLN A 256 0.52 7.60 -6.51
N VAL A 257 1.75 7.76 -7.00
CA VAL A 257 2.20 9.01 -7.60
C VAL A 257 2.72 8.69 -9.00
N PRO A 258 2.07 9.13 -10.08
CA PRO A 258 2.59 8.94 -11.42
C PRO A 258 3.94 9.63 -11.62
N LYS A 259 4.74 9.16 -12.59
CA LYS A 259 6.00 9.83 -12.97
C LYS A 259 5.75 11.32 -13.26
N GLY A 260 6.60 12.20 -12.73
CA GLY A 260 6.44 13.65 -12.81
C GLY A 260 5.47 14.25 -11.78
N GLY A 261 4.82 13.44 -10.93
CA GLY A 261 3.84 13.89 -9.94
C GLY A 261 4.40 14.25 -8.56
N LEU A 262 5.70 14.08 -8.30
CA LEU A 262 6.28 14.26 -6.96
C LEU A 262 6.12 15.67 -6.40
N GLU A 263 6.29 16.71 -7.21
CA GLU A 263 6.09 18.09 -6.77
C GLU A 263 4.64 18.35 -6.35
N GLY A 264 3.68 17.88 -7.16
CA GLY A 264 2.26 17.92 -6.85
C GLY A 264 1.93 17.16 -5.57
N PHE A 265 2.52 15.97 -5.37
CA PHE A 265 2.37 15.21 -4.13
C PHE A 265 2.78 16.02 -2.90
N PHE A 266 3.99 16.60 -2.88
CA PHE A 266 4.46 17.37 -1.71
C PHE A 266 3.66 18.65 -1.50
N ARG A 267 3.25 19.34 -2.58
CA ARG A 267 2.45 20.56 -2.51
C ARG A 267 1.03 20.27 -2.03
N ASP A 268 0.34 19.36 -2.70
CA ASP A 268 -1.11 19.17 -2.53
C ASP A 268 -1.44 18.38 -1.26
N LEU A 269 -0.49 17.61 -0.71
CA LEU A 269 -0.64 16.89 0.56
C LEU A 269 0.13 17.55 1.73
N ALA A 270 0.70 18.75 1.56
CA ALA A 270 1.43 19.44 2.62
C ALA A 270 0.61 19.58 3.91
N TRP A 271 -0.69 19.83 3.79
CA TRP A 271 -1.61 20.00 4.91
C TRP A 271 -1.82 18.72 5.75
N ILE A 272 -1.50 17.54 5.22
CA ILE A 272 -1.55 16.27 5.97
C ILE A 272 -0.43 16.22 7.02
N GLY A 273 0.68 16.93 6.79
CA GLY A 273 1.83 16.93 7.70
C GLY A 273 2.60 15.61 7.67
N ILE A 274 2.79 15.03 6.47
CA ILE A 274 3.53 13.78 6.27
C ILE A 274 4.95 13.92 6.83
N LYS A 275 5.36 12.99 7.71
CA LYS A 275 6.65 13.03 8.43
C LYS A 275 7.78 12.30 7.73
N GLY A 276 7.45 11.42 6.79
CA GLY A 276 8.45 10.72 6.00
C GLY A 276 7.83 9.71 5.05
N CYS A 277 8.56 9.40 3.98
CA CYS A 277 8.13 8.43 2.98
C CYS A 277 9.25 7.47 2.61
N SER A 278 8.89 6.19 2.48
CA SER A 278 9.65 5.25 1.65
C SER A 278 9.37 5.60 0.19
N VAL A 279 10.37 5.51 -0.68
CA VAL A 279 10.26 5.87 -2.10
C VAL A 279 10.73 4.72 -2.96
N THR A 280 9.86 4.28 -3.86
CA THR A 280 10.14 3.19 -4.80
C THR A 280 10.04 3.65 -6.25
N ILE A 281 10.16 2.72 -7.19
CA ILE A 281 10.08 2.97 -8.63
C ILE A 281 8.80 3.76 -8.96
N PRO A 282 8.88 4.76 -9.86
CA PRO A 282 10.06 5.25 -10.58
C PRO A 282 10.82 6.41 -9.90
N HIS A 283 10.48 6.75 -8.65
CA HIS A 283 10.76 8.07 -8.07
C HIS A 283 12.11 8.24 -7.38
N LYS A 284 12.92 7.19 -7.26
CA LYS A 284 14.15 7.24 -6.45
C LYS A 284 15.19 8.25 -6.96
N GLU A 285 15.17 8.54 -8.26
CA GLU A 285 16.06 9.52 -8.90
C GLU A 285 15.38 10.89 -8.95
N ASP A 286 14.12 10.93 -9.40
CA ASP A 286 13.30 12.15 -9.54
C ASP A 286 13.04 12.87 -8.20
N LEU A 287 13.19 12.18 -7.06
CA LEU A 287 13.10 12.78 -5.73
C LEU A 287 14.29 13.68 -5.40
N ILE A 288 15.49 13.36 -5.90
CA ILE A 288 16.75 13.99 -5.46
C ILE A 288 16.78 15.51 -5.65
N PRO A 289 16.30 16.08 -6.78
CA PRO A 289 16.23 17.53 -6.96
C PRO A 289 15.29 18.23 -5.97
N LEU A 290 14.34 17.51 -5.36
CA LEU A 290 13.35 18.06 -4.45
C LEU A 290 13.83 18.10 -2.98
N LEU A 291 14.97 17.49 -2.68
CA LEU A 291 15.53 17.40 -1.32
C LEU A 291 16.35 18.64 -0.97
N GLN A 292 16.19 19.13 0.26
CA GLN A 292 16.99 20.23 0.80
C GLN A 292 18.29 19.69 1.42
N HIS A 293 18.22 18.51 2.04
CA HIS A 293 19.39 17.82 2.60
C HIS A 293 19.47 16.39 2.08
N LYS A 294 20.70 15.89 1.93
CA LYS A 294 20.98 14.56 1.38
C LYS A 294 22.09 13.94 2.18
N GLU A 295 21.96 12.67 2.57
CA GLU A 295 23.13 11.96 3.08
C GLU A 295 24.15 11.72 1.96
N ASN A 296 25.43 11.61 2.32
CA ASN A 296 26.53 11.34 1.38
C ASN A 296 26.26 10.13 0.45
N ALA A 297 25.52 9.12 0.94
CA ALA A 297 25.19 7.96 0.11
C ALA A 297 24.18 8.31 -1.00
N VAL A 298 23.21 9.20 -0.76
CA VAL A 298 22.26 9.65 -1.80
C VAL A 298 23.00 10.40 -2.90
N GLU A 299 23.91 11.31 -2.53
CA GLU A 299 24.69 12.08 -3.51
C GLU A 299 25.60 11.19 -4.36
N ARG A 300 26.26 10.22 -3.73
CA ARG A 300 27.21 9.34 -4.43
C ARG A 300 26.54 8.23 -5.22
N VAL A 301 25.45 7.65 -4.70
CA VAL A 301 24.71 6.60 -5.40
C VAL A 301 23.87 7.20 -6.52
N GLY A 302 23.35 8.42 -6.35
CA GLY A 302 22.38 9.01 -7.27
C GLY A 302 20.99 8.38 -7.14
N SER A 303 20.64 7.89 -5.95
CA SER A 303 19.33 7.28 -5.68
C SER A 303 18.90 7.51 -4.23
N CYS A 304 17.62 7.84 -4.03
CA CYS A 304 17.02 8.11 -2.72
C CYS A 304 15.75 7.27 -2.53
N ASN A 305 15.76 6.34 -1.58
CA ASN A 305 14.61 5.47 -1.29
C ASN A 305 13.87 5.88 0.00
N THR A 306 14.31 6.92 0.68
CA THR A 306 13.80 7.31 2.00
C THR A 306 13.87 8.82 2.14
N VAL A 307 12.76 9.47 2.52
CA VAL A 307 12.74 10.89 2.86
C VAL A 307 12.16 11.07 4.26
N ALA A 308 12.80 11.89 5.08
CA ALA A 308 12.26 12.40 6.33
C ALA A 308 11.93 13.88 6.17
N ILE A 309 10.85 14.32 6.80
CA ILE A 309 10.34 15.70 6.73
C ILE A 309 10.23 16.24 8.15
N ASP A 310 10.93 17.33 8.45
CA ASP A 310 10.89 17.95 9.77
C ASP A 310 9.67 18.85 9.97
N ALA A 311 9.62 19.57 11.10
CA ALA A 311 8.49 20.43 11.45
C ALA A 311 8.38 21.66 10.52
N GLU A 312 9.51 22.11 9.98
CA GLU A 312 9.64 23.22 9.05
C GLU A 312 9.36 22.82 7.59
N GLY A 313 9.20 21.52 7.33
CA GLY A 313 8.93 20.97 6.00
C GLY A 313 10.18 20.70 5.17
N VAL A 314 11.36 20.73 5.78
CA VAL A 314 12.65 20.43 5.12
C VAL A 314 12.75 18.93 4.87
N ARG A 315 13.02 18.57 3.61
CA ARG A 315 13.13 17.18 3.17
C ARG A 315 14.58 16.75 3.19
N THR A 316 14.87 15.74 4.01
CA THR A 316 16.18 15.08 4.07
C THR A 316 16.10 13.69 3.46
N GLY A 317 16.92 13.42 2.45
CA GLY A 317 16.93 12.12 1.75
C GLY A 317 18.02 11.17 2.22
N TYR A 318 17.66 9.89 2.23
CA TYR A 318 18.51 8.75 2.60
C TYR A 318 18.38 7.61 1.59
N ASN A 319 19.41 6.76 1.53
CA ASN A 319 19.47 5.52 0.77
C ASN A 319 19.75 4.35 1.72
N THR A 320 18.68 3.69 2.16
CA THR A 320 18.75 2.52 3.02
C THR A 320 18.96 1.22 2.24
N ASP A 321 18.69 1.21 0.92
CA ASP A 321 18.88 0.03 0.06
C ASP A 321 20.37 -0.35 -0.03
N TYR A 322 21.25 0.64 -0.25
CA TYR A 322 22.69 0.44 -0.32
C TYR A 322 23.20 -0.25 0.96
N ARG A 323 22.86 0.30 2.13
CA ARG A 323 23.32 -0.26 3.42
C ARG A 323 22.76 -1.66 3.65
N ALA A 324 21.45 -1.83 3.45
CA ALA A 324 20.77 -3.09 3.65
C ALA A 324 21.29 -4.22 2.76
N ALA A 325 21.59 -3.94 1.48
CA ALA A 325 22.14 -4.93 0.58
C ALA A 325 23.54 -5.37 1.00
N MET A 326 24.39 -4.42 1.41
CA MET A 326 25.76 -4.72 1.84
C MET A 326 25.77 -5.50 3.14
N ASP A 327 25.00 -5.08 4.14
CA ASP A 327 24.91 -5.77 5.43
C ASP A 327 24.34 -7.20 5.26
N SER A 328 23.36 -7.39 4.37
CA SER A 328 22.83 -8.73 4.07
C SER A 328 23.88 -9.62 3.39
N LEU A 329 24.61 -9.08 2.40
CA LEU A 329 25.61 -9.86 1.67
C LEU A 329 26.80 -10.23 2.55
N GLU A 330 27.34 -9.27 3.29
CA GLU A 330 28.48 -9.48 4.19
C GLU A 330 28.15 -10.48 5.31
N ALA A 331 26.93 -10.44 5.85
CA ALA A 331 26.49 -11.41 6.86
C ALA A 331 26.53 -12.86 6.35
N VAL A 332 26.12 -13.10 5.10
CA VAL A 332 26.15 -14.44 4.49
C VAL A 332 27.57 -14.86 4.09
N MET A 333 28.45 -13.91 3.83
CA MET A 333 29.85 -14.15 3.48
C MET A 333 30.78 -14.27 4.70
N GLY A 334 30.24 -14.25 5.92
CA GLY A 334 31.01 -14.43 7.15
C GLY A 334 31.78 -13.18 7.57
N ARG A 335 31.11 -12.02 7.58
CA ARG A 335 31.67 -10.78 8.15
C ARG A 335 32.24 -11.03 9.55
N SER A 336 33.44 -10.51 9.78
CA SER A 336 34.09 -10.53 11.10
C SER A 336 33.36 -9.61 12.09
N ASP A 337 33.34 -9.99 13.36
CA ASP A 337 32.88 -9.12 14.46
C ASP A 337 33.87 -7.98 14.75
N ASP A 338 35.10 -8.09 14.23
CA ASP A 338 36.11 -7.03 14.28
C ASP A 338 35.73 -5.86 13.33
N PRO A 339 35.48 -4.64 13.85
CA PRO A 339 35.13 -3.47 13.04
C PRO A 339 36.19 -3.06 12.01
N ASP A 340 37.46 -3.41 12.28
CA ASP A 340 38.60 -3.04 11.42
C ASP A 340 38.92 -4.13 10.38
N ALA A 341 38.23 -5.28 10.44
CA ALA A 341 38.42 -6.34 9.46
C ALA A 341 37.99 -5.89 8.04
N PRO A 342 38.74 -6.30 7.00
CA PRO A 342 38.36 -5.98 5.63
C PRO A 342 37.02 -6.62 5.28
N SER A 343 36.24 -5.94 4.44
CA SER A 343 34.95 -6.48 3.96
C SER A 343 35.18 -7.82 3.23
N PRO A 344 34.34 -8.85 3.46
CA PRO A 344 34.50 -10.15 2.80
C PRO A 344 34.27 -10.11 1.28
N VAL A 345 33.78 -8.98 0.74
CA VAL A 345 33.60 -8.76 -0.69
C VAL A 345 34.84 -8.20 -1.40
N ILE A 346 35.91 -7.85 -0.65
CA ILE A 346 37.14 -7.34 -1.24
C ILE A 346 37.74 -8.38 -2.21
N ASP A 347 38.21 -7.92 -3.37
CA ASP A 347 38.80 -8.73 -4.45
C ASP A 347 37.88 -9.82 -5.03
N LYS A 348 36.58 -9.84 -4.68
CA LYS A 348 35.60 -10.77 -5.24
C LYS A 348 35.12 -10.33 -6.61
N GLN A 349 34.94 -11.29 -7.53
CA GLN A 349 34.28 -11.03 -8.81
C GLN A 349 32.77 -11.04 -8.61
N VAL A 350 32.10 -9.94 -8.94
CA VAL A 350 30.65 -9.80 -8.75
C VAL A 350 29.95 -9.56 -10.07
N LEU A 351 28.93 -10.37 -10.38
CA LEU A 351 28.03 -10.18 -11.51
C LEU A 351 26.70 -9.59 -11.04
N ILE A 352 26.31 -8.45 -11.58
CA ILE A 352 25.01 -7.82 -11.32
C ILE A 352 24.14 -7.91 -12.57
N LEU A 353 22.95 -8.49 -12.41
CA LEU A 353 21.92 -8.57 -13.44
C LEU A 353 20.95 -7.40 -13.27
N GLY A 354 20.87 -6.52 -14.26
CA GLY A 354 20.03 -5.32 -14.24
C GLY A 354 20.80 -4.03 -14.00
N ALA A 355 20.21 -2.91 -14.40
CA ALA A 355 20.81 -1.57 -14.30
C ALA A 355 19.79 -0.52 -13.80
N GLY A 356 18.93 -0.88 -12.84
CA GLY A 356 17.97 0.03 -12.18
C GLY A 356 18.49 0.60 -10.86
N GLY A 357 17.67 1.38 -10.14
CA GLY A 357 18.08 2.04 -8.88
C GLY A 357 18.59 1.09 -7.77
N VAL A 358 18.07 -0.15 -7.69
CA VAL A 358 18.60 -1.18 -6.79
C VAL A 358 19.99 -1.63 -7.24
N ALA A 359 20.16 -1.93 -8.54
CA ALA A 359 21.43 -2.31 -9.13
C ALA A 359 22.49 -1.22 -8.92
N ARG A 360 22.11 0.05 -9.10
CA ARG A 360 22.95 1.23 -8.84
C ARG A 360 23.44 1.27 -7.39
N SER A 361 22.53 1.09 -6.43
CA SER A 361 22.87 1.08 -5.00
C SER A 361 23.81 -0.07 -4.62
N ILE A 362 23.58 -1.26 -5.20
CA ILE A 362 24.40 -2.45 -4.95
C ILE A 362 25.77 -2.35 -5.63
N ALA A 363 25.82 -1.94 -6.90
CA ALA A 363 27.05 -1.76 -7.67
C ALA A 363 27.98 -0.75 -6.99
N PHE A 364 27.45 0.42 -6.63
CA PHE A 364 28.20 1.43 -5.89
C PHE A 364 28.77 0.87 -4.58
N GLY A 365 27.95 0.11 -3.84
CA GLY A 365 28.35 -0.42 -2.54
C GLY A 365 29.44 -1.48 -2.59
N LEU A 366 29.38 -2.34 -3.60
CA LEU A 366 30.37 -3.37 -3.86
C LEU A 366 31.69 -2.78 -4.38
N ALA A 367 31.62 -1.89 -5.38
CA ALA A 367 32.80 -1.24 -5.93
C ALA A 367 33.58 -0.46 -4.85
N ARG A 368 32.86 0.27 -3.98
CA ARG A 368 33.47 1.02 -2.87
C ARG A 368 34.16 0.13 -1.82
N ARG A 369 33.76 -1.15 -1.73
CA ARG A 369 34.38 -2.16 -0.85
C ARG A 369 35.50 -2.95 -1.53
N GLY A 370 35.87 -2.59 -2.76
CA GLY A 370 36.96 -3.24 -3.50
C GLY A 370 36.55 -4.49 -4.28
N ALA A 371 35.24 -4.71 -4.49
CA ALA A 371 34.79 -5.81 -5.34
C ALA A 371 34.96 -5.46 -6.84
N ALA A 372 35.29 -6.46 -7.65
CA ALA A 372 35.42 -6.33 -9.09
C ALA A 372 34.06 -6.57 -9.78
N VAL A 373 33.26 -5.50 -9.89
CA VAL A 373 31.87 -5.56 -10.37
C VAL A 373 31.79 -5.60 -11.91
N THR A 374 30.91 -6.46 -12.43
CA THR A 374 30.47 -6.51 -13.83
C THR A 374 28.95 -6.42 -13.90
N ILE A 375 28.43 -5.45 -14.66
CA ILE A 375 27.00 -5.21 -14.83
C ILE A 375 26.54 -5.71 -16.20
N VAL A 376 25.44 -6.46 -16.23
CA VAL A 376 24.78 -6.88 -17.45
C VAL A 376 23.30 -6.47 -17.41
N ASN A 377 22.77 -6.00 -18.53
CA ASN A 377 21.36 -5.63 -18.61
C ASN A 377 20.84 -5.88 -20.04
N ARG A 378 19.55 -6.20 -20.17
CA ARG A 378 18.92 -6.43 -21.49
C ARG A 378 19.08 -5.26 -22.46
N HIS A 379 19.19 -4.03 -21.93
CA HIS A 379 19.58 -2.84 -22.67
C HIS A 379 21.03 -2.51 -22.31
N GLU A 380 21.95 -2.81 -23.21
CA GLU A 380 23.40 -2.73 -22.97
C GLU A 380 23.86 -1.31 -22.61
N GLU A 381 23.29 -0.30 -23.26
CA GLU A 381 23.58 1.11 -22.99
C GLU A 381 23.38 1.48 -21.50
N ARG A 382 22.32 0.96 -20.87
CA ARG A 382 22.07 1.21 -19.43
C ARG A 382 23.11 0.55 -18.54
N ALA A 383 23.59 -0.65 -18.90
CA ALA A 383 24.65 -1.30 -18.15
C ALA A 383 25.98 -0.56 -18.31
N ALA A 384 26.30 -0.12 -19.53
CA ALA A 384 27.50 0.67 -19.81
C ALA A 384 27.49 2.00 -19.06
N GLN A 385 26.37 2.74 -19.12
CA GLN A 385 26.21 3.99 -18.39
C GLN A 385 26.40 3.80 -16.88
N LEU A 386 25.70 2.83 -16.28
CA LEU A 386 25.84 2.59 -14.85
C LEU A 386 27.26 2.12 -14.47
N ALA A 387 27.90 1.33 -15.33
CA ALA A 387 29.26 0.86 -15.11
C ALA A 387 30.27 2.02 -15.14
N GLU A 388 30.12 2.95 -16.08
CA GLU A 388 30.94 4.17 -16.16
C GLU A 388 30.75 5.05 -14.92
N GLU A 389 29.50 5.31 -14.53
CA GLU A 389 29.17 6.14 -13.35
C GLU A 389 29.73 5.57 -12.05
N VAL A 390 29.78 4.23 -11.92
CA VAL A 390 30.32 3.54 -10.72
C VAL A 390 31.83 3.29 -10.81
N GLY A 391 32.42 3.31 -12.01
CA GLY A 391 33.82 2.92 -12.24
C GLY A 391 34.03 1.39 -12.25
N CYS A 392 33.10 0.64 -12.84
CA CYS A 392 33.18 -0.82 -12.95
C CYS A 392 33.02 -1.30 -14.42
N ARG A 393 32.90 -2.62 -14.63
CA ARG A 393 32.82 -3.21 -15.98
C ARG A 393 31.36 -3.42 -16.38
N SER A 394 31.07 -3.34 -17.67
CA SER A 394 29.82 -3.83 -18.26
C SER A 394 30.11 -4.97 -19.24
N ALA A 395 29.10 -5.81 -19.48
CA ALA A 395 29.17 -6.86 -20.49
C ALA A 395 27.82 -7.05 -21.20
N ASN A 396 27.88 -7.73 -22.35
CA ASN A 396 26.68 -8.08 -23.12
C ASN A 396 25.77 -9.02 -22.31
N TRP A 397 24.46 -8.80 -22.35
CA TRP A 397 23.48 -9.65 -21.65
C TRP A 397 23.58 -11.14 -22.05
N GLY A 398 23.95 -11.44 -23.30
CA GLY A 398 24.15 -12.79 -23.79
C GLY A 398 25.29 -13.55 -23.09
N ALA A 399 26.30 -12.84 -22.59
CA ALA A 399 27.45 -13.43 -21.90
C ALA A 399 27.19 -13.75 -20.42
N ARG A 400 26.05 -13.31 -19.84
CA ARG A 400 25.76 -13.44 -18.40
C ARG A 400 25.87 -14.86 -17.84
N ALA A 401 25.65 -15.89 -18.66
CA ALA A 401 25.68 -17.29 -18.23
C ALA A 401 27.11 -17.89 -18.23
N THR A 402 28.10 -17.21 -18.83
CA THR A 402 29.47 -17.69 -18.93
C THR A 402 30.46 -16.87 -18.09
N ILE A 403 30.02 -15.75 -17.51
CA ILE A 403 30.83 -14.93 -16.62
C ILE A 403 31.01 -15.64 -15.28
N LEU A 404 32.27 -15.90 -14.93
CA LEU A 404 32.66 -16.45 -13.63
C LEU A 404 32.55 -15.36 -12.55
N ALA A 405 31.81 -15.65 -11.48
CA ALA A 405 31.65 -14.74 -10.35
C ALA A 405 31.64 -15.51 -9.02
N ASP A 406 32.17 -14.87 -7.98
CA ASP A 406 32.05 -15.32 -6.59
C ASP A 406 30.70 -14.92 -5.99
N VAL A 407 30.14 -13.81 -6.47
CA VAL A 407 28.82 -13.29 -6.10
C VAL A 407 28.00 -12.97 -7.34
N ILE A 408 26.76 -13.43 -7.39
CA ILE A 408 25.79 -13.09 -8.44
C ILE A 408 24.60 -12.38 -7.78
N VAL A 409 24.24 -11.19 -8.27
CA VAL A 409 23.12 -10.41 -7.74
C VAL A 409 22.07 -10.17 -8.83
N ASN A 410 20.84 -10.65 -8.62
CA ASN A 410 19.71 -10.29 -9.46
C ASN A 410 19.03 -9.01 -8.97
N CYS A 411 19.12 -7.96 -9.78
CA CYS A 411 18.42 -6.70 -9.62
C CYS A 411 17.33 -6.49 -10.68
N THR A 412 17.00 -7.52 -11.47
CA THR A 412 15.91 -7.49 -12.46
C THR A 412 14.59 -7.96 -11.83
N PRO A 413 13.43 -7.64 -12.43
CA PRO A 413 12.15 -8.20 -11.99
C PRO A 413 11.90 -9.65 -12.47
N VAL A 414 12.87 -10.30 -13.13
CA VAL A 414 12.70 -11.66 -13.68
C VAL A 414 12.61 -12.67 -12.53
N GLY A 415 11.51 -13.42 -12.46
CA GLY A 415 11.19 -14.33 -11.35
C GLY A 415 10.26 -13.74 -10.29
N MET A 416 9.86 -12.48 -10.42
CA MET A 416 8.91 -11.82 -9.53
C MET A 416 7.47 -12.24 -9.86
N HIS A 417 6.61 -12.34 -8.85
CA HIS A 417 5.18 -12.61 -9.06
C HIS A 417 4.56 -11.63 -10.07
N PRO A 418 3.76 -12.09 -11.06
CA PRO A 418 3.24 -13.45 -11.20
C PRO A 418 4.14 -14.44 -11.96
N ASN A 419 5.25 -13.98 -12.54
CA ASN A 419 6.12 -14.78 -13.41
C ASN A 419 7.17 -15.57 -12.60
N VAL A 420 6.69 -16.40 -11.67
CA VAL A 420 7.52 -17.06 -10.65
C VAL A 420 8.42 -18.18 -11.19
N ASP A 421 8.14 -18.67 -12.39
CA ASP A 421 8.90 -19.73 -13.07
C ASP A 421 10.03 -19.18 -13.94
N ASP A 422 10.08 -17.86 -14.16
CA ASP A 422 11.15 -17.22 -14.92
C ASP A 422 12.45 -17.12 -14.10
N THR A 423 13.59 -17.23 -14.78
CA THR A 423 14.92 -17.00 -14.20
C THR A 423 15.80 -16.20 -15.15
N PRO A 424 16.60 -15.23 -14.66
CA PRO A 424 17.53 -14.50 -15.51
C PRO A 424 18.75 -15.35 -15.89
N LEU A 425 19.04 -16.44 -15.18
CA LEU A 425 20.19 -17.33 -15.43
C LEU A 425 19.77 -18.79 -15.60
N PRO A 426 20.35 -19.50 -16.59
CA PRO A 426 20.16 -20.94 -16.71
C PRO A 426 20.98 -21.69 -15.63
N PRO A 427 20.64 -22.96 -15.32
CA PRO A 427 21.37 -23.76 -14.33
C PRO A 427 22.88 -23.87 -14.59
N ALA A 428 23.29 -23.83 -15.87
CA ALA A 428 24.70 -23.90 -16.28
C ALA A 428 25.54 -22.67 -15.86
N ALA A 429 24.90 -21.55 -15.47
CA ALA A 429 25.58 -20.35 -15.00
C ALA A 429 26.17 -20.51 -13.59
N PHE A 430 25.66 -21.45 -12.78
CA PHE A 430 26.15 -21.74 -11.44
C PHE A 430 27.28 -22.76 -11.49
N GLN A 431 28.46 -22.28 -11.90
CA GLN A 431 29.61 -23.12 -12.26
C GLN A 431 30.45 -23.59 -11.06
N ARG A 432 30.35 -22.92 -9.90
CA ARG A 432 31.15 -23.20 -8.71
C ARG A 432 30.25 -23.42 -7.49
N SER A 433 30.53 -24.48 -6.73
CA SER A 433 29.97 -24.64 -5.38
C SER A 433 30.47 -23.51 -4.49
N GLY A 434 29.58 -22.94 -3.65
CA GLY A 434 29.93 -21.84 -2.74
C GLY A 434 29.86 -20.42 -3.34
N THR A 435 29.51 -20.26 -4.63
CA THR A 435 29.10 -18.94 -5.15
C THR A 435 27.93 -18.40 -4.32
N VAL A 436 27.96 -17.13 -3.96
CA VAL A 436 26.84 -16.46 -3.29
C VAL A 436 25.87 -15.94 -4.34
N VAL A 437 24.61 -16.35 -4.26
CA VAL A 437 23.55 -15.93 -5.18
C VAL A 437 22.52 -15.13 -4.41
N PHE A 438 22.46 -13.83 -4.68
CA PHE A 438 21.53 -12.89 -4.08
C PHE A 438 20.45 -12.49 -5.08
N ASP A 439 19.19 -12.69 -4.72
CA ASP A 439 18.05 -12.17 -5.47
C ASP A 439 17.37 -11.04 -4.69
N THR A 440 17.24 -9.85 -5.29
CA THR A 440 16.59 -8.70 -4.63
C THR A 440 15.07 -8.80 -4.64
N ILE A 441 14.51 -9.76 -5.39
CA ILE A 441 13.09 -10.09 -5.36
C ILE A 441 12.75 -10.75 -4.02
N TYR A 442 11.74 -10.20 -3.34
CA TYR A 442 11.22 -10.74 -2.08
C TYR A 442 9.85 -11.43 -2.23
N HIS A 443 9.21 -11.31 -3.39
CA HIS A 443 7.92 -11.95 -3.67
C HIS A 443 7.94 -12.61 -5.07
N PRO A 444 8.08 -13.95 -5.14
CA PRO A 444 8.18 -14.91 -4.03
C PRO A 444 9.53 -14.85 -3.30
N GLU A 445 9.58 -15.31 -2.05
CA GLU A 445 10.83 -15.41 -1.26
C GLU A 445 11.83 -16.38 -1.90
N ASN A 446 11.32 -17.46 -2.51
CA ASN A 446 12.10 -18.49 -3.17
C ASN A 446 11.89 -18.43 -4.69
N THR A 447 12.62 -17.54 -5.37
CA THR A 447 12.58 -17.41 -6.84
C THR A 447 13.19 -18.63 -7.53
N MET A 448 12.88 -18.82 -8.82
CA MET A 448 13.47 -19.89 -9.64
C MET A 448 15.00 -19.83 -9.64
N MET A 449 15.59 -18.63 -9.72
CA MET A 449 17.04 -18.44 -9.66
C MET A 449 17.64 -18.99 -8.35
N LEU A 450 17.04 -18.68 -7.20
CA LEU A 450 17.52 -19.17 -5.90
C LEU A 450 17.34 -20.69 -5.74
N LYS A 451 16.28 -21.27 -6.34
CA LYS A 451 16.09 -22.74 -6.35
C LYS A 451 17.21 -23.43 -7.12
N LEU A 452 17.46 -22.98 -8.35
CA LEU A 452 18.52 -23.53 -9.21
C LEU A 452 19.92 -23.36 -8.62
N ALA A 453 20.18 -22.21 -7.97
CA ALA A 453 21.43 -21.97 -7.27
C ALA A 453 21.67 -22.98 -6.12
N ARG A 454 20.63 -23.24 -5.31
CA ARG A 454 20.72 -24.23 -4.21
C ARG A 454 20.99 -25.64 -4.71
N GLU A 455 20.37 -26.04 -5.82
CA GLU A 455 20.62 -27.35 -6.46
C GLU A 455 22.08 -27.53 -6.92
N ARG A 456 22.80 -26.42 -7.11
CA ARG A 456 24.24 -26.41 -7.49
C ARG A 456 25.17 -26.14 -6.30
N GLY A 457 24.67 -26.18 -5.07
CA GLY A 457 25.47 -25.97 -3.87
C GLY A 457 25.94 -24.53 -3.68
N CYS A 458 25.23 -23.55 -4.26
CA CYS A 458 25.47 -22.14 -4.00
C CYS A 458 24.85 -21.72 -2.66
N THR A 459 25.45 -20.72 -2.02
CA THR A 459 24.86 -20.05 -0.86
C THR A 459 23.85 -19.02 -1.36
N THR A 460 22.61 -19.06 -0.88
CA THR A 460 21.57 -18.13 -1.35
C THR A 460 21.19 -17.08 -0.33
N LEU A 461 21.01 -15.84 -0.81
CA LEU A 461 20.44 -14.72 -0.07
C LEU A 461 19.13 -14.29 -0.73
N THR A 462 18.06 -14.20 0.04
CA THR A 462 16.74 -13.80 -0.47
C THR A 462 16.53 -12.29 -0.39
N GLY A 463 15.59 -11.76 -1.17
CA GLY A 463 15.24 -10.34 -1.12
C GLY A 463 14.55 -9.94 0.19
N VAL A 464 14.03 -10.91 0.95
CA VAL A 464 13.33 -10.67 2.22
C VAL A 464 14.26 -10.03 3.25
N ASP A 465 15.51 -10.50 3.36
CA ASP A 465 16.43 -9.96 4.36
C ASP A 465 16.88 -8.54 4.01
N MET A 466 17.17 -8.26 2.73
CA MET A 466 17.40 -6.89 2.27
C MET A 466 16.18 -6.00 2.53
N PHE A 467 14.98 -6.48 2.20
CA PHE A 467 13.73 -5.72 2.36
C PHE A 467 13.45 -5.37 3.83
N LEU A 468 13.67 -6.30 4.76
CA LEU A 468 13.52 -6.03 6.20
C LEU A 468 14.60 -5.09 6.73
N ARG A 469 15.87 -5.27 6.34
CA ARG A 469 16.95 -4.39 6.78
C ARG A 469 16.76 -2.95 6.30
N GLN A 470 16.40 -2.74 5.04
CA GLN A 470 16.17 -1.38 4.54
C GLN A 470 14.97 -0.72 5.24
N ALA A 471 13.93 -1.50 5.55
CA ALA A 471 12.76 -1.01 6.28
C ALA A 471 13.09 -0.71 7.74
N ALA A 472 13.95 -1.50 8.37
CA ALA A 472 14.41 -1.26 9.74
C ALA A 472 15.23 0.04 9.84
N LEU A 473 16.09 0.32 8.84
CA LEU A 473 16.82 1.59 8.75
C LEU A 473 15.86 2.77 8.53
N GLN A 474 14.85 2.63 7.67
CA GLN A 474 13.80 3.64 7.50
C GLN A 474 13.07 3.91 8.81
N PHE A 475 12.69 2.86 9.53
CA PHE A 475 12.03 2.95 10.82
C PHE A 475 12.89 3.73 11.83
N LYS A 476 14.19 3.44 11.91
CA LYS A 476 15.15 4.18 12.74
C LYS A 476 15.20 5.66 12.36
N ILE A 477 15.22 5.99 11.07
CA ILE A 477 15.20 7.37 10.57
C ILE A 477 13.90 8.08 10.99
N TYR A 478 12.75 7.40 10.90
CA TYR A 478 11.44 7.98 11.20
C TYR A 478 11.17 8.16 12.69
N THR A 479 11.76 7.33 13.54
CA THR A 479 11.37 7.21 14.97
C THR A 479 12.51 7.48 15.94
N GLY A 480 13.76 7.43 15.49
CA GLY A 480 14.96 7.39 16.33
C GLY A 480 15.19 6.04 17.04
N GLN A 481 14.26 5.08 16.93
CA GLN A 481 14.28 3.81 17.65
C GLN A 481 14.66 2.64 16.75
N ASP A 482 15.29 1.61 17.31
CA ASP A 482 15.58 0.38 16.55
C ASP A 482 14.27 -0.34 16.21
N ALA A 483 14.20 -0.85 14.98
CA ALA A 483 13.02 -1.51 14.51
C ALA A 483 12.85 -2.89 15.17
N PRO A 484 11.63 -3.29 15.55
CA PRO A 484 11.34 -4.64 16.03
C PRO A 484 11.30 -5.60 14.83
N VAL A 485 12.48 -5.99 14.33
CA VAL A 485 12.65 -6.73 13.07
C VAL A 485 11.83 -8.02 13.03
N GLU A 486 11.72 -8.75 14.14
CA GLU A 486 10.94 -9.99 14.20
C GLU A 486 9.42 -9.75 14.04
N VAL A 487 8.90 -8.62 14.53
CA VAL A 487 7.50 -8.21 14.30
C VAL A 487 7.29 -7.90 12.82
N MET A 488 8.23 -7.16 12.22
CA MET A 488 8.18 -6.85 10.78
C MET A 488 8.26 -8.12 9.94
N ARG A 489 9.11 -9.07 10.30
CA ARG A 489 9.25 -10.38 9.64
C ARG A 489 7.98 -11.20 9.74
N ALA A 490 7.32 -11.23 10.89
CA ALA A 490 6.04 -11.91 11.07
C ALA A 490 4.92 -11.29 10.21
N ALA A 491 4.84 -9.96 10.17
CA ALA A 491 3.88 -9.24 9.32
C ALA A 491 4.13 -9.52 7.83
N LEU A 492 5.40 -9.55 7.40
CA LEU A 492 5.79 -9.89 6.04
C LEU A 492 5.41 -11.33 5.67
N LYS A 493 5.72 -12.31 6.53
CA LYS A 493 5.35 -13.72 6.31
C LYS A 493 3.85 -13.92 6.16
N ARG A 494 3.03 -13.19 6.93
CA ARG A 494 1.56 -13.22 6.79
C ARG A 494 1.09 -12.75 5.41
N LYS A 495 1.78 -11.78 4.80
CA LYS A 495 1.45 -11.25 3.46
C LYS A 495 1.98 -12.12 2.32
N LEU A 496 3.12 -12.79 2.52
CA LEU A 496 3.75 -13.67 1.53
C LEU A 496 3.23 -15.11 1.59
N GLY A 497 2.66 -15.54 2.72
CA GLY A 497 2.05 -16.85 2.86
C GLY A 497 0.84 -17.01 1.93
N PRO A 498 0.47 -18.25 1.56
CA PRO A 498 -0.81 -18.48 0.90
C PRO A 498 -1.90 -17.84 1.74
N LEU A 499 -2.85 -17.14 1.10
CA LEU A 499 -4.05 -16.62 1.74
C LEU A 499 -4.69 -17.79 2.49
N LYS A 500 -4.43 -17.90 3.79
CA LYS A 500 -5.21 -18.76 4.65
C LYS A 500 -6.52 -18.03 4.81
N ASP A 501 -7.60 -18.68 4.37
CA ASP A 501 -8.96 -18.29 4.74
C ASP A 501 -9.04 -18.36 6.28
N GLU A 502 -8.73 -17.25 6.95
CA GLU A 502 -8.93 -17.03 8.38
C GLU A 502 -10.08 -16.05 8.60
#